data_AF-A0A3D3M088-F1
#
_entry.id   AF-A0A3D3M088-F1
#
_cell.length_a   1.000
_cell.length_b   1.000
_cell.length_c   1.000
_cell.angle_alpha   90.00
_cell.angle_beta   90.00
_cell.angle_gamma   90.00
#
_symmetry.space_group_name_H-M   'P 1'
#
loop_
_entity.id
_entity.type
_entity.pdbx_description
1 polymer ?
#
loop_
_entity_poly.entity_id
_entity_poly.type
_entity_poly.pdbx_seq_one_letter_code
_entity_poly.pdbx_strand_id
1 'polypeptide(L)'
;MFPMRASLVSLLAAAVLVGCTSGGSASKAPESTAPANTDGRCEASNAEFAVGKAASAELLEQARKASGAQLARILKPTDAITLEYRSERLNLHADDKGQVSRVNCG
;
A
#
# COMPACT_ATOMS: atom_id res chain seq x y z
N MET A 1 48.79 60.92 -3.89
CA MET A 1 48.52 61.31 -5.30
C MET A 1 47.74 60.19 -5.99
N PHE A 2 46.53 60.52 -6.48
CA PHE A 2 45.62 59.80 -7.40
C PHE A 2 45.03 58.42 -6.97
N PRO A 3 43.80 58.06 -7.40
CA PRO A 3 42.55 58.71 -7.00
C PRO A 3 41.39 57.70 -6.76
N MET A 4 40.33 58.20 -6.11
CA MET A 4 38.91 58.07 -6.50
C MET A 4 38.51 56.88 -7.41
N ARG A 5 37.58 56.03 -6.93
CA ARG A 5 36.23 55.88 -7.54
C ARG A 5 35.36 54.87 -6.81
N ALA A 6 34.26 55.40 -6.28
CA ALA A 6 33.05 54.67 -5.95
C ALA A 6 32.55 53.81 -7.13
N SER A 7 32.02 52.63 -6.83
CA SER A 7 31.05 51.84 -7.63
C SER A 7 30.66 50.64 -6.76
N LEU A 8 29.54 50.59 -6.04
CA LEU A 8 28.15 50.43 -6.51
C LEU A 8 28.00 49.35 -7.59
N VAL A 9 28.20 48.08 -7.22
CA VAL A 9 27.82 46.88 -7.99
C VAL A 9 27.78 45.72 -6.97
N SER A 10 26.84 44.78 -6.89
CA SER A 10 25.49 44.56 -7.40
C SER A 10 25.00 43.27 -6.72
N LEU A 11 23.69 43.21 -6.51
CA LEU A 11 22.81 42.04 -6.65
C LEU A 11 23.21 40.71 -5.97
N LEU A 12 22.43 40.30 -4.97
CA LEU A 12 21.38 39.29 -5.14
C LEU A 12 21.89 37.97 -5.75
N ALA A 13 22.39 37.07 -4.91
CA ALA A 13 22.50 35.65 -5.25
C ALA A 13 21.25 34.94 -4.70
N ALA A 14 20.25 34.79 -5.57
CA ALA A 14 19.10 33.93 -5.34
C ALA A 14 19.55 32.46 -5.38
N ALA A 15 19.46 31.77 -4.25
CA ALA A 15 19.63 30.32 -4.21
C ALA A 15 18.38 29.65 -4.79
N VAL A 16 18.47 29.18 -6.04
CA VAL A 16 17.45 28.36 -6.68
C VAL A 16 17.59 26.93 -6.14
N LEU A 17 16.66 26.50 -5.29
CA LEU A 17 16.52 25.08 -4.97
C LEU A 17 15.82 24.38 -6.15
N VAL A 18 16.59 23.60 -6.92
CA VAL A 18 16.08 22.59 -7.84
C VAL A 18 15.63 21.39 -7.01
N GLY A 19 14.32 21.24 -6.81
CA GLY A 19 13.71 20.03 -6.26
C GLY A 19 13.42 19.05 -7.38
N CYS A 20 14.01 17.86 -7.34
CA CYS A 20 13.67 16.74 -8.22
C CYS A 20 12.21 16.30 -7.96
N THR A 21 11.35 16.49 -8.95
CA THR A 21 10.03 15.86 -8.98
C THR A 21 10.19 14.39 -9.41
N SER A 22 9.99 13.47 -8.46
CA SER A 22 9.82 12.06 -8.78
C SER A 22 8.38 11.88 -9.24
N GLY A 23 8.19 11.85 -10.56
CA GLY A 23 6.90 11.53 -11.19
C GLY A 23 6.49 10.10 -10.87
N GLY A 24 5.74 9.93 -9.78
CA GLY A 24 5.02 8.70 -9.50
C GLY A 24 3.85 8.58 -10.45
N SER A 25 3.94 7.67 -11.42
CA SER A 25 2.81 7.26 -12.24
C SER A 25 1.71 6.73 -11.32
N ALA A 26 0.69 7.57 -11.07
CA ALA A 26 -0.56 7.15 -10.46
C ALA A 26 -1.30 6.24 -11.45
N SER A 27 -0.94 4.96 -11.44
CA SER A 27 -1.79 3.94 -12.04
C SER A 27 -3.04 3.86 -11.17
N LYS A 28 -4.13 4.46 -11.66
CA LYS A 28 -5.42 4.51 -10.99
C LYS A 28 -5.95 3.08 -10.91
N ALA A 29 -5.64 2.39 -9.82
CA ALA A 29 -6.22 1.09 -9.52
C ALA A 29 -7.74 1.25 -9.46
N PRO A 30 -8.53 0.34 -10.04
CA PRO A 30 -9.98 0.41 -9.95
C PRO A 30 -10.37 0.30 -8.48
N GLU A 31 -11.05 1.34 -7.99
CA GLU A 31 -11.62 1.36 -6.65
C GLU A 31 -12.75 0.32 -6.64
N SER A 32 -12.43 -0.89 -6.15
CA SER A 32 -13.38 -1.97 -6.02
C SER A 32 -14.40 -1.56 -4.95
N THR A 33 -15.58 -1.14 -5.39
CA THR A 33 -16.73 -0.84 -4.53
C THR A 33 -17.38 -2.15 -4.07
N ALA A 34 -16.63 -2.99 -3.36
CA ALA A 34 -17.22 -4.11 -2.65
C ALA A 34 -18.08 -3.55 -1.50
N PRO A 35 -19.29 -4.08 -1.27
CA PRO A 35 -20.10 -3.67 -0.12
C PRO A 35 -19.30 -3.93 1.16
N ALA A 36 -19.06 -2.89 1.96
CA ALA A 36 -18.43 -3.03 3.25
C ALA A 36 -19.37 -3.81 4.18
N ASN A 37 -19.01 -5.03 4.56
CA ASN A 37 -19.74 -5.76 5.59
C ASN A 37 -19.57 -5.03 6.92
N THR A 38 -20.66 -4.53 7.48
CA THR A 38 -20.67 -3.64 8.66
C THR A 38 -20.84 -4.39 9.98
N ASP A 39 -21.11 -5.69 9.93
CA ASP A 39 -21.23 -6.59 11.09
C ASP A 39 -19.86 -7.06 11.62
N GLY A 40 -18.76 -6.64 10.99
CA GLY A 40 -17.39 -6.95 11.40
C GLY A 40 -17.02 -8.44 11.22
N ARG A 41 -17.86 -9.19 10.51
CA ARG A 41 -17.62 -10.57 10.11
C ARG A 41 -16.91 -10.59 8.77
N CYS A 42 -15.87 -11.42 8.69
CA CYS A 42 -15.12 -11.60 7.47
C CYS A 42 -15.96 -12.37 6.44
N GLU A 43 -16.07 -11.82 5.24
CA GLU A 43 -16.62 -12.48 4.05
C GLU A 43 -15.52 -12.64 3.00
N ALA A 44 -15.02 -13.86 2.83
CA ALA A 44 -13.87 -14.14 1.98
C ALA A 44 -14.16 -13.90 0.49
N SER A 45 -15.41 -14.12 0.05
CA SER A 45 -15.80 -13.96 -1.35
C SER A 45 -15.57 -12.54 -1.87
N ASN A 46 -15.72 -11.53 -1.02
CA ASN A 46 -15.45 -10.12 -1.36
C ASN A 46 -13.95 -9.83 -1.57
N ALA A 47 -13.05 -10.71 -1.13
CA ALA A 47 -11.59 -10.57 -1.26
C ALA A 47 -10.98 -11.48 -2.34
N GLU A 48 -11.79 -12.27 -3.07
CA GLU A 48 -11.33 -13.17 -4.15
C GLU A 48 -10.58 -12.45 -5.28
N PHE A 49 -10.80 -11.15 -5.46
CA PHE A 49 -10.03 -10.33 -6.40
C PHE A 49 -8.52 -10.29 -6.10
N ALA A 50 -8.09 -10.72 -4.91
CA ALA A 50 -6.69 -10.81 -4.52
C ALA A 50 -5.98 -12.02 -5.13
N VAL A 51 -6.70 -13.10 -5.46
CA VAL A 51 -6.12 -14.32 -6.02
C VAL A 51 -5.40 -14.01 -7.34
N GLY A 52 -4.19 -14.55 -7.50
CA GLY A 52 -3.31 -14.33 -8.64
C GLY A 52 -2.53 -13.01 -8.61
N LYS A 53 -2.72 -12.15 -7.60
CA LYS A 53 -1.94 -10.91 -7.43
C LYS A 53 -0.75 -11.12 -6.51
N ALA A 54 0.28 -10.29 -6.66
CA ALA A 54 1.40 -10.27 -5.74
C ALA A 54 0.93 -9.86 -4.33
N ALA A 55 1.28 -10.68 -3.34
CA ALA A 55 0.96 -10.40 -1.94
C ALA A 55 1.73 -9.17 -1.47
N SER A 56 1.02 -8.17 -0.98
CA SER A 56 1.59 -6.91 -0.48
C SER A 56 0.75 -6.36 0.68
N ALA A 57 1.33 -5.48 1.48
CA ALA A 57 0.60 -4.81 2.56
C ALA A 57 -0.60 -4.00 2.02
N GLU A 58 -0.46 -3.42 0.83
CA GLU A 58 -1.53 -2.65 0.19
C GLU A 58 -2.67 -3.56 -0.28
N LEU A 59 -2.36 -4.68 -0.94
CA LEU A 59 -3.36 -5.67 -1.34
C LEU A 59 -4.07 -6.27 -0.12
N LEU A 60 -3.32 -6.53 0.96
CA LEU A 60 -3.85 -7.04 2.22
C LEU A 60 -4.88 -6.09 2.81
N GLU A 61 -4.59 -4.79 2.85
CA GLU A 61 -5.50 -3.78 3.41
C GLU A 61 -6.74 -3.59 2.53
N GLN A 62 -6.60 -3.62 1.20
CA GLN A 62 -7.74 -3.61 0.28
C GLN A 62 -8.65 -4.82 0.50
N ALA A 63 -8.07 -6.01 0.58
CA ALA A 63 -8.81 -7.25 0.80
C ALA A 63 -9.47 -7.29 2.18
N ARG A 64 -8.79 -6.78 3.22
CA ARG A 64 -9.35 -6.64 4.57
C ARG A 64 -10.60 -5.75 4.56
N LYS A 65 -10.52 -4.57 3.94
CA LYS A 65 -11.66 -3.64 3.83
C LYS A 65 -12.82 -4.26 3.05
N ALA A 66 -12.53 -4.87 1.90
CA ALA A 66 -13.55 -5.48 1.05
C ALA A 66 -14.26 -6.66 1.73
N SER A 67 -13.52 -7.51 2.45
CA SER A 67 -14.08 -8.62 3.23
C SER A 67 -14.84 -8.19 4.48
N GLY A 68 -14.68 -6.94 4.93
CA GLY A 68 -15.21 -6.48 6.22
C GLY A 68 -14.48 -7.06 7.43
N ALA A 69 -13.30 -7.68 7.22
CA ALA A 69 -12.51 -8.25 8.30
C ALA A 69 -11.91 -7.16 9.21
N GLN A 70 -11.86 -7.44 10.50
CA GLN A 70 -11.18 -6.56 11.46
C GLN A 70 -9.66 -6.74 11.38
N LEU A 71 -9.23 -7.95 11.05
CA LEU A 71 -7.82 -8.34 11.01
C LEU A 71 -7.51 -9.02 9.69
N ALA A 72 -6.27 -8.91 9.23
CA ALA A 72 -5.82 -9.63 8.06
C ALA A 72 -4.34 -10.02 8.21
N ARG A 73 -3.97 -11.17 7.64
CA ARG A 73 -2.56 -11.57 7.50
C ARG A 73 -2.28 -12.22 6.15
N ILE A 74 -1.02 -12.17 5.75
CA ILE A 74 -0.48 -12.96 4.66
C ILE A 74 0.19 -14.20 5.27
N LEU A 75 -0.06 -15.37 4.68
CA LEU A 75 0.52 -16.65 5.06
C LEU A 75 1.35 -17.18 3.91
N LYS A 76 2.62 -17.51 4.16
CA LYS A 76 3.49 -18.18 3.20
C LYS A 76 3.47 -19.71 3.41
N PRO A 77 3.89 -20.51 2.42
CA PRO A 77 3.77 -21.97 2.50
C PRO A 77 4.54 -22.61 3.67
N THR A 78 5.62 -21.98 4.13
CA THR A 78 6.49 -22.49 5.21
C THR A 78 6.27 -21.82 6.56
N ASP A 79 5.29 -20.91 6.67
CA ASP A 79 5.00 -20.26 7.93
C ASP A 79 4.44 -21.27 8.93
N ALA A 80 5.10 -21.41 10.07
CA ALA A 80 4.58 -22.19 11.19
C ALA A 80 3.46 -21.39 11.87
N ILE A 81 2.22 -21.87 11.73
CA ILE A 81 1.04 -21.26 12.33
C ILE A 81 0.27 -22.23 13.21
N THR A 82 -0.38 -21.68 14.22
CA THR A 82 -1.43 -22.38 14.95
C THR A 82 -2.75 -22.32 14.15
N LEU A 83 -3.62 -23.33 14.38
CA LEU A 83 -4.92 -23.46 13.71
C LEU A 83 -6.04 -22.86 14.57
N GLU A 84 -5.82 -21.66 15.13
CA GLU A 84 -6.88 -20.96 15.84
C GLU A 84 -7.86 -20.32 14.84
N TYR A 85 -9.15 -20.46 15.11
CA TYR A 85 -10.21 -19.83 14.32
C TYR A 85 -10.61 -18.47 14.89
N ARG A 86 -10.65 -17.46 14.01
CA ARG A 86 -10.93 -16.05 14.28
C ARG A 86 -11.88 -15.53 13.18
N SER A 87 -13.18 -15.49 13.47
CA SER A 87 -14.21 -15.13 12.47
C SER A 87 -14.07 -13.73 11.87
N GLU A 88 -13.34 -12.86 12.54
CA GLU A 88 -13.07 -11.48 12.14
C GLU A 88 -11.75 -11.32 11.36
N ARG A 89 -11.02 -12.42 11.08
CA ARG A 89 -9.72 -12.41 10.41
C ARG A 89 -9.81 -12.93 8.98
N LEU A 90 -9.18 -12.19 8.07
CA LEU A 90 -8.87 -12.61 6.71
C LEU A 90 -7.47 -13.22 6.65
N ASN A 91 -7.29 -14.33 5.94
CA ASN A 91 -5.98 -14.82 5.56
C ASN A 91 -5.83 -14.82 4.04
N LEU A 92 -4.74 -14.22 3.56
CA LEU A 92 -4.27 -14.36 2.18
C LEU A 92 -3.13 -15.38 2.16
N HIS A 93 -3.33 -16.51 1.49
CA HIS A 93 -2.28 -17.50 1.31
C HIS A 93 -1.45 -17.15 0.09
N ALA A 94 -0.18 -16.81 0.28
CA ALA A 94 0.77 -16.63 -0.80
C ALA A 94 1.45 -17.96 -1.16
N ASP A 95 1.70 -18.19 -2.45
CA ASP A 95 2.53 -19.28 -2.95
C ASP A 95 4.03 -18.96 -2.83
N ASP A 96 4.88 -19.89 -3.29
CA ASP A 96 6.35 -19.73 -3.28
C ASP A 96 6.85 -18.60 -4.18
N LYS A 97 6.01 -18.09 -5.09
CA LYS A 97 6.31 -16.94 -5.95
C LYS A 97 5.81 -15.63 -5.35
N GLY A 98 5.24 -15.67 -4.14
CA GLY A 98 4.67 -14.50 -3.48
C GLY A 98 3.33 -14.04 -4.07
N GLN A 99 2.65 -14.88 -4.84
CA GLN A 99 1.31 -14.58 -5.37
C GLN A 99 0.23 -15.19 -4.49
N VAL A 100 -0.87 -14.48 -4.28
CA VAL A 100 -2.00 -15.00 -3.52
C VAL A 100 -2.63 -16.17 -4.29
N SER A 101 -2.66 -17.33 -3.66
CA SER A 101 -3.23 -18.57 -4.19
C SER A 101 -4.62 -18.88 -3.65
N ARG A 102 -4.95 -18.35 -2.46
CA ARG A 102 -6.23 -18.57 -1.79
C ARG A 102 -6.53 -17.46 -0.80
N VAL A 103 -7.82 -17.21 -0.58
CA VAL A 103 -8.37 -16.36 0.46
C VAL A 103 -9.31 -17.17 1.36
N ASN A 104 -9.26 -16.95 2.67
CA ASN A 104 -10.27 -17.49 3.59
C ASN A 104 -10.45 -16.61 4.84
N CYS A 105 -11.55 -16.83 5.55
CA CYS A 105 -11.79 -16.25 6.86
C CYS A 105 -11.50 -17.29 7.95
N GLY A 106 -10.91 -16.85 9.06
CA GLY A 106 -10.58 -17.70 10.20
C GLY A 106 -9.25 -17.40 10.85
#